data_AF-A0A9Y2JXR7-F1
#
_entry.id   AF-A0A9Y2JXR7-F1
#
_cell.length_a   1.000
_cell.length_b   1.000
_cell.length_c   1.000
_cell.angle_alpha   90.00
_cell.angle_beta   90.00
_cell.angle_gamma   90.00
#
_symmetry.space_group_name_H-M   'P 1'
#
loop_
_entity.id
_entity.type
_entity.pdbx_description
1 polymer ?
#
loop_
_entity_poly.entity_id
_entity_poly.type
_entity_poly.pdbx_seq_one_letter_code
_entity_poly.pdbx_strand_id
1 'polypeptide(L)'
;MAQVEICAVCGNNPATGQGEHVWPQWFLKAMDALGPPKKPWAVNSIPVVNKRGVPIHHSQRQRVLLPVCRTCNGELNKRFEMPAREVVKELATNGWSGEFNQAEWHSVGMWWAKVLLMLGHPKARLGDRRLNDIAIRFDNPPHDYRWMVDGSSPPVDLSLWVFRGAIEDSESEFTMVLPDSVAMRSGSTALCHELSLVTEGLCVTVVSHPGVSIDHPLVNRQDAWELLHNPPQRGDLSKLRSLPGKAVSWMRGEKVPEGHSVGPDQFSRLTAMIGYESDDVLPEPEGI
;
A
#
# COMPACT_ATOMS: atom_id res chain seq x y z
N MET A 1 8.24 -4.88 34.41
CA MET A 1 7.41 -3.71 34.03
C MET A 1 7.16 -3.80 32.53
N ALA A 2 5.91 -3.67 32.07
CA ALA A 2 5.64 -3.63 30.64
C ALA A 2 6.28 -2.35 30.05
N GLN A 3 7.06 -2.51 28.98
CA GLN A 3 7.69 -1.37 28.32
C GLN A 3 6.59 -0.48 27.72
N VAL A 4 6.61 0.81 28.06
CA VAL A 4 5.65 1.79 27.50
C VAL A 4 5.96 1.94 26.02
N GLU A 5 5.01 1.58 25.16
CA GLU A 5 5.16 1.71 23.71
C GLU A 5 5.04 3.18 23.30
N ILE A 6 5.99 3.66 22.49
CA ILE A 6 6.01 5.04 21.99
C ILE A 6 5.18 5.15 20.71
N CYS A 7 4.41 6.24 20.59
CA CYS A 7 3.60 6.59 19.44
C CYS A 7 4.39 6.46 18.14
N ALA A 8 3.90 5.62 17.22
CA ALA A 8 4.48 5.38 15.91
C ALA A 8 4.47 6.61 14.99
N VAL A 9 3.56 7.56 15.23
CA VAL A 9 3.41 8.74 14.37
C VAL A 9 4.34 9.89 14.81
N CYS A 10 4.29 10.27 16.09
CA CYS A 10 5.08 11.41 16.56
C CYS A 10 6.41 11.03 17.20
N GLY A 11 6.65 9.76 17.54
CA GLY A 11 7.89 9.31 18.19
C GLY A 11 8.12 9.83 19.62
N ASN A 12 7.23 10.67 20.16
CA ASN A 12 7.48 11.43 21.39
C ASN A 12 6.58 11.02 22.56
N ASN A 13 5.29 10.79 22.31
CA ASN A 13 4.30 10.54 23.36
C ASN A 13 4.05 9.04 23.56
N PRO A 14 3.72 8.58 24.78
CA PRO A 14 3.23 7.23 25.02
C PRO A 14 2.00 6.92 24.15
N ALA A 15 2.00 5.74 23.52
CA ALA A 15 0.80 5.20 22.91
C ALA A 15 -0.26 4.92 23.99
N THR A 16 -1.53 5.09 23.65
CA THR A 16 -2.63 4.95 24.61
C THR A 16 -3.62 3.88 24.17
N GLY A 17 -4.16 3.12 25.13
CA GLY A 17 -5.17 2.10 24.87
C GLY A 17 -4.65 0.97 24.00
N GLN A 18 -5.47 0.55 23.01
CA GLN A 18 -5.10 -0.48 22.03
C GLN A 18 -4.34 0.08 20.82
N GLY A 19 -4.13 1.39 20.76
CA GLY A 19 -3.61 2.09 19.58
C GLY A 19 -4.70 2.53 18.60
N GLU A 20 -4.26 3.03 17.46
CA GLU A 20 -5.11 3.46 16.35
C GLU A 20 -5.46 2.30 15.43
N HIS A 21 -6.69 2.22 14.96
CA HIS A 21 -7.04 1.27 13.92
C HIS A 21 -6.53 1.81 12.57
N VAL A 22 -5.77 0.99 11.85
CA VAL A 22 -5.34 1.32 10.48
C VAL A 22 -6.56 1.60 9.61
N TRP A 23 -7.52 0.68 9.64
CA TRP A 23 -8.84 0.86 9.05
C TRP A 23 -9.80 1.43 10.10
N PRO A 24 -10.50 2.54 9.82
CA PRO A 24 -11.42 3.12 10.78
C PRO A 24 -12.45 2.13 11.30
N GLN A 25 -12.84 2.26 12.56
CA GLN A 25 -13.81 1.33 13.16
C GLN A 25 -15.18 1.38 12.44
N TRP A 26 -15.59 2.54 11.94
CA TRP A 26 -16.84 2.66 11.18
C TRP A 26 -16.78 1.88 9.86
N PHE A 27 -15.61 1.84 9.22
CA PHE A 27 -15.40 1.10 7.97
C PHE A 27 -15.44 -0.40 8.23
N LEU A 28 -14.70 -0.85 9.24
CA LEU A 28 -14.68 -2.27 9.64
C LEU A 28 -16.07 -2.78 10.00
N LYS A 29 -16.86 -2.00 10.75
CA LYS A 29 -18.25 -2.33 11.09
C LYS A 29 -19.15 -2.45 9.85
N ALA A 30 -19.08 -1.48 8.94
CA ALA A 30 -19.86 -1.50 7.71
C ALA A 30 -19.51 -2.73 6.85
N MET A 31 -18.22 -3.03 6.73
CA MET A 31 -17.77 -4.18 5.97
C MET A 31 -18.14 -5.51 6.63
N ASP A 32 -17.99 -5.65 7.94
CA ASP A 32 -18.39 -6.85 8.68
C ASP A 32 -19.90 -7.12 8.61
N ALA A 33 -20.72 -6.07 8.45
CA ALA A 33 -22.17 -6.22 8.21
C ALA A 33 -22.50 -6.84 6.84
N LEU A 34 -21.58 -6.81 5.86
CA LEU A 34 -21.72 -7.50 4.57
C LEU A 34 -21.41 -9.01 4.67
N GLY A 35 -21.08 -9.50 5.86
CA GLY A 35 -20.71 -10.89 6.12
C GLY A 35 -19.20 -11.13 6.19
N PRO A 36 -18.80 -12.39 6.42
CA PRO A 36 -17.40 -12.77 6.56
C PRO A 36 -16.64 -12.57 5.23
N PRO A 37 -15.30 -12.35 5.28
CA PRO A 37 -14.47 -12.37 4.08
C PRO A 37 -14.70 -13.63 3.25
N LYS A 38 -14.85 -13.50 1.92
CA LYS A 38 -15.17 -14.63 1.04
C LYS A 38 -14.03 -15.65 0.91
N LYS A 39 -12.78 -15.20 1.03
CA LYS A 39 -11.57 -16.02 0.84
C LYS A 39 -10.79 -16.16 2.16
N PRO A 40 -10.13 -17.30 2.40
CA PRO A 40 -9.17 -17.45 3.50
C PRO A 40 -7.92 -16.57 3.26
N TRP A 41 -7.09 -16.41 4.29
CA TRP A 41 -5.81 -15.74 4.15
C TRP A 41 -4.85 -16.54 3.27
N ALA A 42 -4.08 -15.84 2.45
CA ALA A 42 -3.09 -16.42 1.55
C ALA A 42 -1.88 -15.48 1.38
N VAL A 43 -0.70 -16.06 1.10
CA VAL A 43 0.52 -15.36 0.71
C VAL A 43 0.93 -15.91 -0.65
N ASN A 44 1.09 -15.06 -1.66
CA ASN A 44 1.41 -15.47 -3.04
C ASN A 44 0.46 -16.58 -3.55
N SER A 45 -0.85 -16.38 -3.33
CA SER A 45 -1.91 -17.35 -3.67
C SER A 45 -1.86 -18.69 -2.90
N ILE A 46 -0.93 -18.87 -1.96
CA ILE A 46 -0.83 -20.06 -1.11
C ILE A 46 -1.59 -19.82 0.20
N PRO A 47 -2.61 -20.63 0.55
CA PRO A 47 -3.36 -20.46 1.79
C PRO A 47 -2.48 -20.52 3.04
N VAL A 48 -2.69 -19.58 3.96
CA VAL A 48 -2.05 -19.60 5.28
C VAL A 48 -2.82 -20.57 6.16
N VAL A 49 -2.15 -21.58 6.71
CA VAL A 49 -2.76 -22.63 7.52
C VAL A 49 -2.38 -22.52 9.00
N ASN A 50 -3.26 -23.02 9.87
CA ASN A 50 -2.95 -23.17 11.30
C ASN A 50 -2.11 -24.43 11.58
N LYS A 51 -1.75 -24.67 12.84
CA LYS A 51 -0.96 -25.85 13.27
C LYS A 51 -1.58 -27.22 12.90
N ARG A 52 -2.87 -27.27 12.54
CA ARG A 52 -3.59 -28.47 12.10
C ARG A 52 -3.73 -28.57 10.58
N GLY A 53 -3.06 -27.70 9.81
CA GLY A 53 -3.16 -27.66 8.36
C GLY A 53 -4.46 -27.04 7.82
N VAL A 54 -5.30 -26.44 8.67
CA VAL A 54 -6.57 -25.84 8.24
C VAL A 54 -6.34 -24.37 7.84
N PRO A 55 -6.82 -23.92 6.67
CA PRO A 55 -6.72 -22.53 6.25
C PRO A 55 -7.27 -21.56 7.29
N ILE A 56 -6.56 -20.47 7.52
CA ILE A 56 -6.98 -19.40 8.43
C ILE A 56 -8.09 -18.61 7.74
N HIS A 57 -9.30 -18.77 8.24
CA HIS A 57 -10.49 -18.06 7.79
C HIS A 57 -11.23 -17.49 9.00
N HIS A 58 -11.50 -16.20 8.98
CA HIS A 58 -12.11 -15.49 10.10
C HIS A 58 -13.56 -15.12 9.78
N SER A 59 -14.40 -15.06 10.82
CA SER A 59 -15.78 -14.59 10.71
C SER A 59 -15.89 -13.08 10.48
N GLN A 60 -14.81 -12.35 10.69
CA GLN A 60 -14.74 -10.89 10.56
C GLN A 60 -13.39 -10.50 9.95
N ARG A 61 -13.30 -9.27 9.43
CA ARG A 61 -12.05 -8.73 8.90
C ARG A 61 -11.00 -8.59 10.00
N GLN A 62 -9.73 -8.70 9.64
CA GLN A 62 -8.65 -8.51 10.59
C GLN A 62 -8.54 -7.05 10.99
N ARG A 63 -8.37 -6.83 12.30
CA ARG A 63 -8.20 -5.51 12.89
C ARG A 63 -6.70 -5.30 12.94
N VAL A 64 -6.22 -4.24 12.31
CA VAL A 64 -4.80 -3.87 12.35
C VAL A 64 -4.68 -2.64 13.22
N LEU A 65 -3.83 -2.72 14.24
CA LEU A 65 -3.62 -1.67 15.23
C LEU A 65 -2.20 -1.13 15.11
N LEU A 66 -2.06 0.18 15.21
CA LEU A 66 -0.78 0.88 15.31
C LEU A 66 -0.69 1.58 16.66
N PRO A 67 0.41 1.48 17.41
CA PRO A 67 0.55 2.20 18.68
C PRO A 67 0.60 3.71 18.44
N VAL A 68 -0.46 4.43 18.82
CA VAL A 68 -0.61 5.87 18.59
C VAL A 68 -1.09 6.54 19.88
N CYS A 69 -0.58 7.74 20.16
CA CYS A 69 -1.03 8.53 21.32
C CYS A 69 -2.38 9.20 21.03
N ARG A 70 -3.12 9.58 22.09
CA ARG A 70 -4.44 10.20 21.98
C ARG A 70 -4.47 11.41 21.05
N THR A 71 -3.48 12.29 21.12
CA THR A 71 -3.43 13.51 20.29
C THR A 71 -3.30 13.18 18.80
N CYS A 72 -2.32 12.34 18.43
CA CYS A 72 -2.15 11.92 17.04
C CYS A 72 -3.38 11.17 16.53
N ASN A 73 -3.99 10.32 17.36
CA ASN A 73 -5.23 9.61 17.00
C ASN A 73 -6.37 10.59 16.64
N GLY A 74 -6.57 11.64 17.45
CA GLY A 74 -7.57 12.66 17.19
C GLY A 74 -7.35 13.41 15.87
N GLU A 75 -6.10 13.78 15.58
CA GLU A 75 -5.75 14.45 14.31
C GLU A 75 -5.92 13.52 13.10
N LEU A 76 -5.55 12.24 13.22
CA LEU A 76 -5.77 11.25 12.17
C LEU A 76 -7.25 11.12 11.81
N ASN A 77 -8.13 11.01 12.82
CA ASN A 77 -9.57 10.95 12.60
C ASN A 77 -10.09 12.22 11.92
N LYS A 78 -9.71 13.40 12.44
CA LYS A 78 -10.16 14.69 11.91
C LYS A 78 -9.74 14.90 10.45
N ARG A 79 -8.51 14.51 10.11
CA ARG A 79 -7.90 14.83 8.83
C ARG A 79 -8.15 13.79 7.73
N PHE A 80 -8.17 12.51 8.08
CA PHE A 80 -8.24 11.43 7.09
C PHE A 80 -9.56 10.68 7.11
N GLU A 81 -10.15 10.47 8.30
CA GLU A 81 -11.34 9.63 8.39
C GLU A 81 -12.62 10.40 8.16
N MET A 82 -12.81 11.51 8.87
CA MET A 82 -14.05 12.29 8.79
C MET A 82 -14.32 12.84 7.38
N PRO A 83 -13.35 13.44 6.67
CA PRO A 83 -13.62 14.01 5.35
C PRO A 83 -13.98 12.96 4.29
N ALA A 84 -13.41 11.76 4.40
CA ALA A 84 -13.61 10.68 3.43
C ALA A 84 -14.80 9.77 3.76
N ARG A 85 -15.37 9.86 4.97
CA ARG A 85 -16.25 8.84 5.54
C ARG A 85 -17.43 8.47 4.65
N GLU A 86 -18.22 9.46 4.24
CA GLU A 86 -19.46 9.16 3.50
C GLU A 86 -19.16 8.69 2.07
N VAL A 87 -18.19 9.32 1.40
CA VAL A 87 -17.74 8.92 0.06
C VAL A 87 -17.18 7.50 0.05
N VAL A 88 -16.29 7.16 1.00
CA VAL A 88 -15.70 5.82 1.10
C VAL A 88 -16.74 4.76 1.43
N LYS A 89 -17.72 5.07 2.30
CA LYS A 89 -18.82 4.13 2.57
C LYS A 89 -19.60 3.81 1.30
N GLU A 90 -20.02 4.85 0.57
CA GLU A 90 -20.79 4.70 -0.66
C GLU A 90 -20.01 3.87 -1.68
N LEU A 91 -18.77 4.28 -2.00
CA LEU A 91 -17.88 3.58 -2.91
C LEU A 91 -17.67 2.12 -2.51
N ALA A 92 -17.31 1.84 -1.25
CA ALA A 92 -17.02 0.48 -0.80
C ALA A 92 -18.24 -0.46 -0.85
N THR A 93 -19.45 0.09 -0.73
CA THR A 93 -20.69 -0.70 -0.88
C THR A 93 -21.17 -0.85 -2.32
N ASN A 94 -20.66 -0.01 -3.24
CA ASN A 94 -21.04 0.01 -4.65
C ASN A 94 -19.90 -0.41 -5.59
N GLY A 95 -19.02 -1.31 -5.12
CA GLY A 95 -17.91 -1.83 -5.94
C GLY A 95 -16.97 -0.74 -6.47
N TRP A 96 -16.74 0.30 -5.67
CA TRP A 96 -15.95 1.48 -6.01
C TRP A 96 -16.48 2.30 -7.19
N SER A 97 -17.78 2.21 -7.47
CA SER A 97 -18.46 2.98 -8.51
C SER A 97 -19.19 4.17 -7.89
N GLY A 98 -19.14 5.33 -8.54
CA GLY A 98 -19.84 6.53 -8.11
C GLY A 98 -19.17 7.80 -8.63
N GLU A 99 -19.96 8.82 -8.93
CA GLU A 99 -19.46 10.06 -9.50
C GLU A 99 -19.24 11.12 -8.42
N PHE A 100 -17.96 11.44 -8.18
CA PHE A 100 -17.54 12.38 -7.14
C PHE A 100 -16.68 13.50 -7.70
N ASN A 101 -16.64 14.63 -7.00
CA ASN A 101 -15.84 15.79 -7.36
C ASN A 101 -14.38 15.67 -6.88
N GLN A 102 -13.56 16.64 -7.27
CA GLN A 102 -12.14 16.67 -6.97
C GLN A 102 -11.81 16.62 -5.46
N ALA A 103 -12.54 17.38 -4.64
CA ALA A 103 -12.28 17.43 -3.19
C ALA A 103 -12.64 16.10 -2.50
N GLU A 104 -13.68 15.43 -2.99
CA GLU A 104 -14.09 14.11 -2.51
C GLU A 104 -13.05 13.05 -2.89
N TRP A 105 -12.59 13.02 -4.14
CA TRP A 105 -11.53 12.11 -4.58
C TRP A 105 -10.19 12.37 -3.87
N HIS A 106 -9.83 13.63 -3.63
CA HIS A 106 -8.69 13.97 -2.79
C HIS A 106 -8.85 13.40 -1.36
N SER A 107 -10.03 13.55 -0.76
CA SER A 107 -10.31 13.00 0.59
C SER A 107 -10.20 11.47 0.62
N VAL A 108 -10.67 10.80 -0.44
CA VAL A 108 -10.49 9.35 -0.62
C VAL A 108 -9.00 8.99 -0.74
N GLY A 109 -8.24 9.75 -1.52
CA GLY A 109 -6.80 9.55 -1.68
C GLY A 109 -6.03 9.70 -0.36
N MET A 110 -6.34 10.74 0.39
CA MET A 110 -5.83 10.97 1.75
C MET A 110 -6.13 9.78 2.66
N TRP A 111 -7.37 9.31 2.68
CA TRP A 111 -7.78 8.16 3.48
C TRP A 111 -7.01 6.90 3.13
N TRP A 112 -6.85 6.59 1.84
CA TRP A 112 -6.06 5.44 1.40
C TRP A 112 -4.58 5.58 1.73
N ALA A 113 -4.00 6.78 1.62
CA ALA A 113 -2.62 7.02 2.02
C ALA A 113 -2.42 6.73 3.50
N LYS A 114 -3.34 7.19 4.37
CA LYS A 114 -3.34 6.84 5.80
C LYS A 114 -3.37 5.33 6.01
N VAL A 115 -4.33 4.63 5.37
CA VAL A 115 -4.50 3.18 5.52
C VAL A 115 -3.24 2.44 5.09
N LEU A 116 -2.72 2.68 3.90
CA LEU A 116 -1.58 1.93 3.36
C LEU A 116 -0.27 2.25 4.09
N LEU A 117 0.00 3.53 4.38
CA LEU A 117 1.20 3.91 5.13
C LEU A 117 1.21 3.30 6.53
N MET A 118 0.07 3.30 7.21
CA MET A 118 -0.03 2.69 8.55
C MET A 118 -0.06 1.17 8.50
N LEU A 119 -0.58 0.56 7.43
CA LEU A 119 -0.56 -0.88 7.23
C LEU A 119 0.89 -1.38 7.04
N GLY A 120 1.68 -0.66 6.24
CA GLY A 120 3.09 -0.96 6.02
C GLY A 120 4.00 -0.65 7.21
N HIS A 121 3.54 0.13 8.20
CA HIS A 121 4.39 0.54 9.32
C HIS A 121 4.91 -0.69 10.13
N PRO A 122 6.22 -0.78 10.47
CA PRO A 122 6.82 -1.94 11.17
C PRO A 122 6.14 -2.32 12.50
N LYS A 123 5.65 -1.32 13.24
CA LYS A 123 4.90 -1.51 14.50
C LYS A 123 3.41 -1.87 14.32
N ALA A 124 2.88 -1.98 13.10
CA ALA A 124 1.49 -2.37 12.89
C ALA A 124 1.28 -3.85 13.26
N ARG A 125 0.19 -4.15 13.96
CA ARG A 125 -0.11 -5.49 14.48
C ARG A 125 -1.49 -5.95 14.04
N LEU A 126 -1.58 -7.12 13.43
CA LEU A 126 -2.85 -7.81 13.20
C LEU A 126 -3.39 -8.40 14.51
N GLY A 127 -4.71 -8.41 14.65
CA GLY A 127 -5.42 -9.01 15.78
C GLY A 127 -5.10 -10.50 15.94
N ASP A 128 -5.02 -11.24 14.84
CA ASP A 128 -4.44 -12.58 14.84
C ASP A 128 -2.91 -12.51 14.76
N ARG A 129 -2.26 -12.87 15.87
CA ARG A 129 -0.80 -12.82 15.98
C ARG A 129 -0.08 -13.72 14.98
N ARG A 130 -0.72 -14.80 14.51
CA ARG A 130 -0.14 -15.74 13.55
C ARG A 130 0.11 -15.12 12.19
N LEU A 131 -0.58 -14.01 11.88
CA LEU A 131 -0.47 -13.31 10.60
C LEU A 131 0.61 -12.21 10.63
N ASN A 132 1.18 -11.87 11.79
CA ASN A 132 2.15 -10.76 11.87
C ASN A 132 3.46 -11.07 11.16
N ASP A 133 3.93 -12.32 11.19
CA ASP A 133 5.23 -12.71 10.61
C ASP A 133 5.21 -12.74 9.08
N ILE A 134 4.02 -12.78 8.48
CA ILE A 134 3.80 -12.78 7.02
C ILE A 134 3.22 -11.46 6.51
N ALA A 135 3.04 -10.49 7.39
CA ALA A 135 2.46 -9.22 7.01
C ALA A 135 3.51 -8.38 6.28
N ILE A 136 3.09 -7.74 5.17
CA ILE A 136 3.97 -6.85 4.42
C ILE A 136 4.26 -5.61 5.30
N ARG A 137 5.55 -5.26 5.42
CA ARG A 137 6.05 -4.14 6.21
C ARG A 137 7.10 -3.39 5.40
N PHE A 138 7.16 -2.08 5.63
CA PHE A 138 8.23 -1.24 5.15
C PHE A 138 9.53 -1.51 5.89
N ASP A 139 10.62 -1.34 5.18
CA ASP A 139 11.96 -1.36 5.77
C ASP A 139 12.16 -0.16 6.71
N ASN A 140 13.09 -0.31 7.66
CA ASN A 140 13.47 0.77 8.58
C ASN A 140 14.58 1.64 7.97
N PRO A 141 14.55 2.97 8.18
CA PRO A 141 13.54 3.72 8.93
C PRO A 141 12.22 3.82 8.14
N PRO A 142 11.08 3.84 8.85
CA PRO A 142 9.79 3.98 8.18
C PRO A 142 9.63 5.41 7.62
N HIS A 143 8.64 5.60 6.75
CA HIS A 143 8.26 6.92 6.22
C HIS A 143 8.09 7.96 7.35
N ASP A 144 8.23 9.25 7.04
CA ASP A 144 7.95 10.31 8.03
C ASP A 144 6.44 10.51 8.18
N TYR A 145 5.85 10.09 9.30
CA TYR A 145 4.41 10.22 9.54
C TYR A 145 4.00 11.58 10.13
N ARG A 146 4.94 12.49 10.42
CA ARG A 146 4.63 13.76 11.09
C ARG A 146 3.66 14.61 10.29
N TRP A 147 3.79 14.61 8.96
CA TRP A 147 2.89 15.32 8.07
C TRP A 147 1.44 14.92 8.25
N MET A 148 1.13 13.72 8.77
CA MET A 148 -0.24 13.27 8.96
C MET A 148 -0.94 13.98 10.13
N VAL A 149 -0.20 14.60 11.06
CA VAL A 149 -0.78 15.14 12.30
C VAL A 149 -0.46 16.61 12.57
N ASP A 150 0.40 17.23 11.76
CA ASP A 150 0.81 18.62 11.91
C ASP A 150 0.01 19.62 11.05
N GLY A 151 -0.83 19.11 10.13
CA GLY A 151 -1.63 19.89 9.20
C GLY A 151 -0.93 20.24 7.87
N SER A 152 0.34 19.85 7.68
CA SER A 152 1.07 20.03 6.42
C SER A 152 0.44 19.21 5.30
N SER A 153 0.43 19.67 4.04
CA SER A 153 -0.02 18.88 2.88
C SER A 153 0.72 17.53 2.75
N PRO A 154 0.17 16.55 1.99
CA PRO A 154 0.92 15.34 1.64
C PRO A 154 2.29 15.70 1.07
N PRO A 155 3.35 14.95 1.42
CA PRO A 155 4.66 15.15 0.82
C PRO A 155 4.59 15.08 -0.71
N VAL A 156 5.32 15.97 -1.40
CA VAL A 156 5.36 16.00 -2.87
C VAL A 156 5.97 14.75 -3.48
N ASP A 157 6.73 14.01 -2.69
CA ASP A 157 7.37 12.74 -2.99
C ASP A 157 6.59 11.53 -2.42
N LEU A 158 5.29 11.73 -2.14
CA LEU A 158 4.34 10.68 -1.82
C LEU A 158 3.24 10.70 -2.88
N SER A 159 3.09 9.60 -3.61
CA SER A 159 2.04 9.44 -4.62
C SER A 159 1.06 8.35 -4.22
N LEU A 160 -0.21 8.52 -4.59
CA LEU A 160 -1.22 7.47 -4.46
C LEU A 160 -1.99 7.30 -5.77
N TRP A 161 -1.80 6.15 -6.41
CA TRP A 161 -2.49 5.81 -7.64
C TRP A 161 -3.64 4.85 -7.41
N VAL A 162 -4.73 5.08 -8.14
CA VAL A 162 -5.88 4.18 -8.19
C VAL A 162 -6.23 3.82 -9.63
N PHE A 163 -6.67 2.58 -9.84
CA PHE A 163 -7.31 2.16 -11.09
C PHE A 163 -8.40 1.13 -10.80
N ARG A 164 -9.26 0.86 -11.79
CA ARG A 164 -10.30 -0.16 -11.69
C ARG A 164 -9.68 -1.55 -11.77
N GLY A 165 -9.52 -2.19 -10.60
CA GLY A 165 -8.85 -3.48 -10.47
C GLY A 165 -9.79 -4.69 -10.56
N ALA A 166 -9.37 -5.72 -11.30
CA ALA A 166 -9.97 -7.05 -11.30
C ALA A 166 -9.14 -8.02 -10.45
N ILE A 167 -9.81 -8.96 -9.77
CA ILE A 167 -9.15 -10.06 -9.03
C ILE A 167 -8.85 -11.20 -10.01
N GLU A 168 -8.06 -10.90 -11.03
CA GLU A 168 -7.55 -11.86 -12.00
C GLU A 168 -6.02 -11.92 -11.86
N ASP A 169 -5.47 -13.13 -11.92
CA ASP A 169 -4.02 -13.31 -11.99
C ASP A 169 -3.63 -13.27 -13.46
N SER A 170 -2.94 -12.20 -13.86
CA SER A 170 -2.38 -12.06 -15.19
C SER A 170 -0.97 -11.50 -15.08
N GLU A 171 -0.24 -11.59 -16.18
CA GLU A 171 1.01 -10.85 -16.33
C GLU A 171 0.76 -9.35 -16.25
N SER A 172 1.77 -8.63 -15.77
CA SER A 172 1.76 -7.18 -15.69
C SER A 172 1.86 -6.56 -17.09
N GLU A 173 1.02 -5.56 -17.37
CA GLU A 173 1.15 -4.77 -18.60
C GLU A 173 2.40 -3.87 -18.55
N PHE A 174 2.75 -3.40 -17.36
CA PHE A 174 3.87 -2.51 -17.12
C PHE A 174 4.73 -2.98 -15.95
N THR A 175 6.02 -2.67 -16.04
CA THR A 175 6.97 -2.84 -14.94
C THR A 175 7.58 -1.48 -14.63
N MET A 176 7.57 -1.09 -13.36
CA MET A 176 8.15 0.16 -12.88
C MET A 176 9.27 -0.15 -11.89
N VAL A 177 10.38 0.58 -11.97
CA VAL A 177 11.52 0.40 -11.06
C VAL A 177 11.45 1.47 -9.98
N LEU A 178 11.34 1.05 -8.71
CA LEU A 178 11.46 1.95 -7.58
C LEU A 178 12.81 1.68 -6.89
N PRO A 179 13.72 2.67 -6.83
CA PRO A 179 14.95 2.54 -6.08
C PRO A 179 14.70 2.13 -4.62
N ASP A 180 15.58 1.35 -4.01
CA ASP A 180 15.46 1.06 -2.57
C ASP A 180 15.68 2.32 -1.72
N SER A 181 16.61 3.18 -2.17
CA SER A 181 16.96 4.41 -1.49
C SER A 181 17.55 5.45 -2.43
N VAL A 182 17.50 6.71 -1.97
CA VAL A 182 17.96 7.88 -2.70
C VAL A 182 19.01 8.60 -1.87
N ALA A 183 20.17 8.86 -2.47
CA ALA A 183 21.19 9.71 -1.89
C ALA A 183 20.78 11.18 -2.02
N MET A 184 20.44 11.81 -0.90
CA MET A 184 20.01 13.20 -0.84
C MET A 184 21.23 14.14 -0.91
N ARG A 185 21.07 15.34 -1.47
CA ARG A 185 22.13 16.37 -1.50
C ARG A 185 22.65 16.79 -0.12
N SER A 186 21.85 16.59 0.94
CA SER A 186 22.26 16.80 2.34
C SER A 186 23.29 15.79 2.84
N GLY A 187 23.59 14.73 2.07
CA GLY A 187 24.41 13.59 2.49
C GLY A 187 23.62 12.50 3.22
N SER A 188 22.33 12.71 3.51
CA SER A 188 21.46 11.67 4.06
C SER A 188 20.99 10.68 2.99
N THR A 189 20.54 9.50 3.42
CA THR A 189 19.85 8.52 2.56
C THR A 189 18.38 8.47 2.94
N ALA A 190 17.49 8.55 1.96
CA ALA A 190 16.05 8.42 2.14
C ALA A 190 15.58 7.11 1.49
N LEU A 191 14.76 6.33 2.20
CA LEU A 191 14.22 5.07 1.66
C LEU A 191 13.00 5.35 0.80
N CYS A 192 12.82 4.57 -0.25
CA CYS A 192 11.54 4.50 -0.94
C CYS A 192 10.71 3.35 -0.38
N HIS A 193 9.40 3.51 -0.42
CA HIS A 193 8.44 2.53 0.10
C HIS A 193 7.30 2.38 -0.87
N GLU A 194 6.82 1.15 -1.08
CA GLU A 194 5.68 0.84 -1.94
C GLU A 194 4.77 -0.14 -1.22
N LEU A 195 3.46 0.10 -1.33
CA LEU A 195 2.45 -0.86 -0.92
C LEU A 195 1.20 -0.75 -1.79
N SER A 196 0.90 -1.83 -2.51
CA SER A 196 -0.37 -2.01 -3.21
C SER A 196 -1.40 -2.80 -2.41
N LEU A 197 -2.67 -2.50 -2.65
CA LEU A 197 -3.82 -3.28 -2.21
C LEU A 197 -4.82 -3.42 -3.37
N VAL A 198 -5.29 -4.65 -3.59
CA VAL A 198 -6.27 -4.98 -4.63
C VAL A 198 -7.54 -5.52 -3.99
N THR A 199 -8.68 -4.98 -4.41
CA THR A 199 -10.02 -5.50 -4.14
C THR A 199 -10.79 -5.58 -5.46
N GLU A 200 -11.99 -6.17 -5.42
CA GLU A 200 -12.88 -6.16 -6.57
C GLU A 200 -13.29 -4.71 -6.88
N GLY A 201 -12.97 -4.22 -8.08
CA GLY A 201 -13.27 -2.87 -8.54
C GLY A 201 -12.21 -1.81 -8.25
N LEU A 202 -11.17 -2.12 -7.46
CA LEU A 202 -10.14 -1.16 -7.08
C LEU A 202 -8.78 -1.82 -6.88
N CYS A 203 -7.77 -1.27 -7.56
CA CYS A 203 -6.38 -1.36 -7.11
C CYS A 203 -5.94 0.03 -6.64
N VAL A 204 -5.25 0.07 -5.51
CA VAL A 204 -4.66 1.29 -4.94
C VAL A 204 -3.21 1.00 -4.58
N THR A 205 -2.31 1.92 -4.92
CA THR A 205 -0.89 1.83 -4.60
C THR A 205 -0.40 3.14 -4.00
N VAL A 206 0.25 3.07 -2.84
CA VAL A 206 0.99 4.20 -2.27
C VAL A 206 2.47 4.01 -2.51
N VAL A 207 3.16 5.07 -2.92
CA VAL A 207 4.62 5.07 -3.06
C VAL A 207 5.21 6.32 -2.42
N SER A 208 6.18 6.14 -1.52
CA SER A 208 7.08 7.20 -1.07
C SER A 208 8.36 7.12 -1.90
N HIS A 209 8.70 8.19 -2.60
CA HIS A 209 9.76 8.26 -3.61
C HIS A 209 10.59 9.55 -3.47
N PRO A 210 11.24 9.77 -2.32
CA PRO A 210 11.95 11.01 -2.02
C PRO A 210 13.01 11.35 -3.06
N GLY A 211 12.89 12.53 -3.67
CA GLY A 211 13.83 13.00 -4.69
C GLY A 211 13.73 12.25 -6.03
N VAL A 212 12.70 11.42 -6.24
CA VAL A 212 12.45 10.71 -7.50
C VAL A 212 11.14 11.19 -8.10
N SER A 213 11.14 11.47 -9.40
CA SER A 213 9.91 11.72 -10.16
C SER A 213 9.43 10.43 -10.78
N ILE A 214 8.12 10.17 -10.69
CA ILE A 214 7.51 8.97 -11.23
C ILE A 214 6.51 9.35 -12.30
N ASP A 215 6.73 8.89 -13.53
CA ASP A 215 5.79 9.02 -14.63
C ASP A 215 4.95 7.74 -14.76
N HIS A 216 3.74 7.75 -14.20
CA HIS A 216 2.94 6.52 -14.06
C HIS A 216 2.22 6.18 -15.38
N PRO A 217 2.51 5.04 -16.03
CA PRO A 217 2.05 4.75 -17.39
C PRO A 217 0.52 4.68 -17.51
N LEU A 218 -0.17 4.17 -16.47
CA LEU A 218 -1.64 4.14 -16.48
C LEU A 218 -2.27 5.53 -16.33
N VAL A 219 -1.59 6.48 -15.67
CA VAL A 219 -2.11 7.85 -15.57
C VAL A 219 -1.98 8.55 -16.92
N ASN A 220 -0.86 8.37 -17.61
CA ASN A 220 -0.63 8.90 -18.96
C ASN A 220 -1.63 8.35 -19.99
N ARG A 221 -2.05 7.10 -19.81
CA ARG A 221 -3.09 6.45 -20.64
C ARG A 221 -4.51 6.77 -20.21
N GLN A 222 -4.71 7.55 -19.15
CA GLN A 222 -6.04 7.83 -18.55
C GLN A 222 -6.77 6.57 -18.05
N ASP A 223 -6.03 5.51 -17.74
CA ASP A 223 -6.53 4.26 -17.16
C ASP A 223 -6.41 4.23 -15.62
N ALA A 224 -5.75 5.24 -15.03
CA ALA A 224 -5.58 5.43 -13.59
C ALA A 224 -5.62 6.92 -13.21
N TRP A 225 -5.78 7.20 -11.91
CA TRP A 225 -5.67 8.54 -11.33
C TRP A 225 -4.62 8.59 -10.23
N GLU A 226 -3.96 9.73 -10.07
CA GLU A 226 -3.16 10.07 -8.89
C GLU A 226 -4.04 10.97 -7.99
N LEU A 227 -4.29 10.55 -6.75
CA LEU A 227 -5.32 11.20 -5.92
C LEU A 227 -4.80 12.23 -4.92
N LEU A 228 -3.50 12.25 -4.59
CA LEU A 228 -2.98 13.17 -3.57
C LEU A 228 -2.72 14.56 -4.13
N HIS A 229 -2.16 14.65 -5.33
CA HIS A 229 -1.70 15.90 -5.93
C HIS A 229 -2.53 16.28 -7.16
N ASN A 230 -3.01 15.30 -7.94
CA ASN A 230 -3.76 15.55 -9.17
C ASN A 230 -5.09 14.78 -9.29
N PRO A 231 -5.98 14.83 -8.28
CA PRO A 231 -7.26 14.14 -8.32
C PRO A 231 -8.13 14.63 -9.50
N PRO A 232 -8.97 13.76 -10.10
CA PRO A 232 -9.81 14.13 -11.22
C PRO A 232 -10.80 15.23 -10.81
N GLN A 233 -11.09 16.18 -11.72
CA GLN A 233 -12.05 17.27 -11.45
C GLN A 233 -13.43 16.74 -11.07
N ARG A 234 -13.86 15.70 -11.78
CA ARG A 234 -15.03 14.88 -11.49
C ARG A 234 -14.80 13.52 -12.15
N GLY A 235 -15.17 12.44 -11.48
CA GLY A 235 -14.90 11.12 -12.02
C GLY A 235 -15.67 10.01 -11.32
N ASP A 236 -15.82 8.91 -12.04
CA ASP A 236 -16.31 7.64 -11.55
C ASP A 236 -15.32 6.54 -11.95
N LEU A 237 -14.71 5.89 -10.96
CA LEU A 237 -13.63 4.91 -11.18
C LEU A 237 -14.11 3.74 -12.04
N SER A 238 -15.41 3.41 -11.99
CA SER A 238 -16.00 2.35 -12.79
C SER A 238 -15.96 2.62 -14.29
N LYS A 239 -15.79 3.89 -14.70
CA LYS A 239 -15.66 4.30 -16.10
C LYS A 239 -14.25 4.08 -16.65
N LEU A 240 -13.26 3.82 -15.80
CA LEU A 240 -11.91 3.44 -16.25
C LEU A 240 -11.91 2.02 -16.80
N ARG A 241 -10.93 1.72 -17.68
CA ARG A 241 -10.68 0.37 -18.16
C ARG A 241 -10.44 -0.56 -16.96
N SER A 242 -11.13 -1.69 -16.94
CA SER A 242 -10.85 -2.73 -15.94
C SER A 242 -9.52 -3.38 -16.27
N LEU A 243 -8.60 -3.37 -15.31
CA LEU A 243 -7.25 -3.92 -15.45
C LEU A 243 -6.99 -5.00 -14.38
N PRO A 244 -6.12 -5.98 -14.66
CA PRO A 244 -5.70 -6.95 -13.67
C PRO A 244 -5.08 -6.29 -12.44
N GLY A 245 -5.22 -6.89 -11.25
CA GLY A 245 -4.67 -6.35 -10.00
C GLY A 245 -3.15 -6.14 -10.02
N LYS A 246 -2.44 -6.83 -10.93
CA LYS A 246 -0.99 -6.72 -11.16
C LYS A 246 -0.64 -5.96 -12.44
N ALA A 247 -1.54 -5.14 -13.00
CA ALA A 247 -1.29 -4.44 -14.26
C ALA A 247 0.01 -3.60 -14.26
N VAL A 248 0.42 -3.11 -13.09
CA VAL A 248 1.74 -2.53 -12.84
C VAL A 248 2.45 -3.40 -11.81
N SER A 249 3.64 -3.90 -12.14
CA SER A 249 4.56 -4.50 -11.17
C SER A 249 5.62 -3.48 -10.75
N TRP A 250 5.97 -3.48 -9.47
CA TRP A 250 7.04 -2.66 -8.92
C TRP A 250 8.26 -3.55 -8.66
N MET A 251 9.38 -3.24 -9.29
CA MET A 251 10.66 -3.85 -9.02
C MET A 251 11.48 -2.93 -8.12
N ARG A 252 12.04 -3.50 -7.06
CA ARG A 252 13.03 -2.82 -6.22
C ARG A 252 14.34 -2.70 -6.98
N GLY A 253 14.81 -1.47 -7.17
CA GLY A 253 16.10 -1.15 -7.80
C GLY A 253 17.18 -0.82 -6.78
N GLU A 254 18.43 -0.71 -7.23
CA GLU A 254 19.54 -0.27 -6.38
C GLU A 254 19.45 1.23 -6.01
N LYS A 255 20.39 1.69 -5.17
CA LYS A 255 20.50 3.09 -4.74
C LYS A 255 20.73 4.03 -5.93
N VAL A 256 19.91 5.07 -6.04
CA VAL A 256 20.04 6.10 -7.09
C VAL A 256 20.32 7.51 -6.52
N PRO A 257 20.88 8.44 -7.32
CA PRO A 257 21.00 9.85 -6.91
C PRO A 257 19.65 10.60 -6.97
N GLU A 258 19.51 11.66 -6.17
CA GLU A 258 18.36 12.58 -6.21
C GLU A 258 18.18 13.26 -7.59
N GLY A 259 16.94 13.42 -8.02
CA GLY A 259 16.56 13.97 -9.33
C GLY A 259 16.40 12.92 -10.43
N HIS A 260 16.49 11.62 -10.09
CA HIS A 260 16.23 10.53 -11.03
C HIS A 260 14.75 10.48 -11.42
N SER A 261 14.46 10.33 -12.71
CA SER A 261 13.09 10.15 -13.22
C SER A 261 12.90 8.68 -13.58
N VAL A 262 11.81 8.07 -13.14
CA VAL A 262 11.42 6.69 -13.50
C VAL A 262 10.30 6.79 -14.54
N GLY A 263 10.56 6.27 -15.74
CA GLY A 263 9.61 6.19 -16.85
C GLY A 263 9.59 4.80 -17.50
N PRO A 264 8.58 4.49 -18.34
CA PRO A 264 8.45 3.19 -19.00
C PRO A 264 9.55 2.91 -20.03
N ASP A 265 10.32 3.94 -20.41
CA ASP A 265 11.45 3.90 -21.35
C ASP A 265 12.82 3.67 -20.69
N GLN A 266 12.89 3.64 -19.35
CA GLN A 266 14.11 3.31 -18.63
C GLN A 266 14.28 1.80 -18.47
N PHE A 267 14.60 1.13 -19.58
CA PHE A 267 15.13 -0.24 -19.58
C PHE A 267 16.63 -0.22 -19.90
N SER A 268 17.46 -0.27 -18.86
CA SER A 268 18.80 -0.89 -18.95
C SER A 268 19.44 -1.17 -17.57
N ARG A 269 19.52 -2.48 -17.27
CA ARG A 269 20.43 -3.24 -16.36
C ARG A 269 20.28 -3.14 -14.83
N LEU A 270 19.86 -4.27 -14.24
CA LEU A 270 20.68 -5.10 -13.34
C LEU A 270 20.39 -6.59 -13.53
N THR A 271 21.01 -7.13 -14.59
CA THR A 271 21.25 -8.56 -14.81
C THR A 271 22.62 -8.92 -14.22
N ALA A 272 22.81 -8.69 -12.91
CA ALA A 272 24.05 -9.05 -12.21
C ALA A 272 23.83 -9.23 -10.70
N MET A 273 22.86 -10.05 -10.27
CA MET A 273 22.87 -10.55 -8.88
C MET A 273 22.07 -11.82 -8.59
N ILE A 274 21.43 -12.43 -9.57
CA ILE A 274 20.88 -13.79 -9.44
C ILE A 274 21.24 -14.52 -10.73
N GLY A 275 22.16 -15.48 -10.62
CA GLY A 275 22.65 -16.24 -11.75
C GLY A 275 21.52 -16.91 -12.51
N TYR A 276 21.41 -16.57 -13.80
CA TYR A 276 21.06 -17.57 -14.79
C TYR A 276 22.39 -18.15 -15.29
N GLU A 277 22.73 -19.34 -14.83
CA GLU A 277 23.38 -20.30 -15.70
C GLU A 277 22.29 -21.29 -16.09
N SER A 278 21.63 -21.00 -17.21
CA SER A 278 21.27 -22.08 -18.11
C SER A 278 22.54 -22.41 -18.88
N ASP A 279 23.24 -23.46 -18.48
CA ASP A 279 24.08 -24.21 -19.41
C ASP A 279 23.65 -25.68 -19.31
N ASP A 280 23.19 -26.18 -20.44
CA ASP A 280 23.15 -27.61 -20.72
C ASP A 280 24.52 -28.22 -20.43
N VAL A 281 24.59 -29.11 -19.45
CA VAL A 281 25.45 -30.31 -19.53
C VAL A 281 24.65 -31.49 -18.98
N LEU A 282 24.17 -32.33 -19.89
CA LEU A 282 23.69 -33.69 -19.61
C LEU A 282 24.73 -34.46 -18.77
N PRO A 283 24.32 -35.31 -17.84
CA PRO A 283 24.97 -36.59 -17.64
C PRO A 283 24.16 -37.67 -18.36
N GLU A 284 24.74 -38.31 -19.39
CA GLU A 284 24.47 -39.74 -19.55
C GLU A 284 25.07 -40.46 -18.33
N PRO A 285 24.38 -41.48 -17.81
CA PRO A 285 25.11 -42.73 -17.65
C PRO A 285 24.31 -43.95 -18.09
N GLU A 286 24.94 -44.69 -19.00
CA GLU A 286 25.29 -46.11 -18.85
C GLU A 286 24.20 -47.09 -18.38
N GLY A 287 23.71 -47.89 -19.33
CA GLY A 287 23.54 -49.34 -19.20
C GLY A 287 22.51 -49.88 -18.18
N ILE A 288 21.35 -50.33 -18.69
CA ILE A 288 20.92 -51.74 -18.88
C ILE A 288 19.63 -51.73 -19.68
#